data_AF-A0A957NUA9-F1
#
_entry.id   AF-A0A957NUA9-F1
#
_cell.length_a   1.000
_cell.length_b   1.000
_cell.length_c   1.000
_cell.angle_alpha   90.00
_cell.angle_beta   90.00
_cell.angle_gamma   90.00
#
_symmetry.space_group_name_H-M   'P 1'
#
loop_
_entity.id
_entity.type
_entity.pdbx_description
1 polymer ?
#
loop_
_entity_poly.entity_id
_entity_poly.type
_entity_poly.pdbx_seq_one_letter_code
_entity_poly.pdbx_strand_id
1 'polypeptide(L)'
;MRKSRATLAPASPHPHSQSRRPQGEPTRGKTARNRLRRVDNFLAAYDPALFRRQGAQWDGAYFVDLGYGAEPITTLESAQRLRRLNAQLPVLGVEIDPVRVEVAQPHADARTHFRLGGFNLPLQTTVLGQSESARAI
;
A
#
# COMPACT_ATOMS: atom_id res chain seq x y z
N MET A 1 41.97 44.22 9.53
CA MET A 1 41.41 42.92 10.00
C MET A 1 39.94 42.84 9.57
N ARG A 2 39.61 42.07 8.53
CA ARG A 2 38.21 41.73 8.17
C ARG A 2 38.11 40.20 8.22
N LYS A 3 37.32 39.65 9.14
CA LYS A 3 37.05 38.20 9.22
C LYS A 3 36.02 37.86 8.15
N SER A 4 36.40 37.03 7.18
CA SER A 4 35.51 36.49 6.16
C SER A 4 34.54 35.48 6.80
N ARG A 5 33.25 35.65 6.53
CA ARG A 5 32.18 34.73 6.93
C ARG A 5 32.13 33.62 5.88
N ALA A 6 32.55 32.42 6.26
CA ALA A 6 32.43 31.25 5.39
C ALA A 6 30.95 30.86 5.23
N THR A 7 30.44 30.96 4.01
CA THR A 7 29.12 30.45 3.65
C THR A 7 29.21 28.92 3.63
N LEU A 8 28.54 28.24 4.57
CA LEU A 8 28.39 26.78 4.50
C LEU A 8 27.58 26.43 3.25
N ALA A 9 28.15 25.57 2.41
CA ALA A 9 27.41 24.93 1.32
C ALA A 9 26.27 24.08 1.89
N PRO A 10 25.11 23.97 1.20
CA PRO A 10 24.04 23.09 1.64
C PRO A 10 24.54 21.66 1.70
N ALA A 11 24.26 20.97 2.81
CA ALA A 11 24.65 19.58 3.01
C ALA A 11 24.09 18.71 1.87
N SER A 12 24.96 17.88 1.28
CA SER A 12 24.58 16.92 0.26
C SER A 12 23.47 16.00 0.79
N PRO A 13 22.39 15.76 0.02
CA PRO A 13 21.32 14.88 0.48
C PRO A 13 21.87 13.47 0.72
N HIS A 14 21.50 12.89 1.86
CA HIS A 14 21.85 11.51 2.20
C HIS A 14 21.32 10.54 1.13
N PRO A 15 22.04 9.44 0.81
CA PRO A 15 21.75 8.54 -0.32
C PRO A 15 20.43 7.76 -0.23
N HIS A 16 19.59 8.02 0.77
CA HIS A 16 18.28 7.43 0.96
C HIS A 16 17.19 8.47 1.24
N SER A 17 17.27 9.67 0.64
CA SER A 17 16.07 10.52 0.57
C SER A 17 15.05 9.82 -0.34
N GLN A 18 14.21 8.98 0.24
CA GLN A 18 13.11 8.34 -0.47
C GLN A 18 12.26 9.44 -1.13
N SER A 19 12.09 9.37 -2.44
CA SER A 19 11.29 10.36 -3.14
C SER A 19 9.87 10.35 -2.58
N ARG A 20 9.38 11.50 -2.09
CA ARG A 20 7.99 11.64 -1.61
C ARG A 20 6.95 11.39 -2.72
N ARG A 21 7.37 11.40 -3.99
CA ARG A 21 6.52 11.11 -5.13
C ARG A 21 6.37 9.60 -5.32
N PRO A 22 5.15 9.09 -5.56
CA PRO A 22 4.93 7.70 -5.98
C PRO A 22 5.86 7.27 -7.12
N GLN A 23 6.49 6.10 -7.01
CA GLN A 23 7.24 5.48 -8.11
C GLN A 23 6.35 4.54 -8.91
N GLY A 24 6.42 4.63 -10.23
CA GLY A 24 5.63 3.84 -11.17
C GLY A 24 5.10 4.71 -12.31
N GLU A 25 4.64 4.07 -13.38
CA GLU A 25 3.98 4.73 -14.51
C GLU A 25 2.48 4.39 -14.52
N PRO A 26 1.57 5.38 -14.62
CA PRO A 26 0.14 5.12 -14.72
C PRO A 26 -0.18 4.18 -15.90
N THR A 27 -0.79 3.04 -15.61
CA THR A 27 -1.19 2.08 -16.64
C THR A 27 -2.52 2.50 -17.28
N ARG A 28 -2.85 1.89 -18.43
CA ARG A 28 -4.06 2.14 -19.25
C ARG A 28 -5.40 1.98 -18.51
N GLY A 29 -5.40 1.56 -17.24
CA GLY A 29 -6.54 1.63 -16.33
C GLY A 29 -7.61 0.56 -16.52
N LYS A 30 -7.38 -0.44 -17.39
CA LYS A 30 -8.38 -1.47 -17.71
C LYS A 30 -8.22 -2.71 -16.83
N THR A 31 -8.64 -2.60 -15.58
CA THR A 31 -8.79 -3.76 -14.69
C THR A 31 -10.21 -4.31 -14.80
N ALA A 32 -10.34 -5.55 -15.28
CA ALA A 32 -11.65 -6.19 -15.40
C ALA A 32 -12.10 -6.73 -14.04
N ARG A 33 -13.41 -6.78 -13.80
CA ARG A 33 -13.98 -7.52 -12.66
C ARG A 33 -13.40 -8.94 -12.62
N ASN A 34 -13.17 -9.46 -11.43
CA ASN A 34 -12.58 -10.77 -11.16
C ASN A 34 -11.18 -10.99 -11.75
N ARG A 35 -10.42 -9.94 -12.06
CA ARG A 35 -9.04 -10.07 -12.57
C ARG A 35 -8.15 -10.89 -11.63
N LEU A 36 -8.29 -10.68 -10.31
CA LEU A 36 -7.48 -11.37 -9.28
C LEU A 36 -8.09 -12.67 -8.76
N ARG A 37 -9.31 -13.03 -9.17
CA ARG A 37 -10.07 -14.16 -8.59
C ARG A 37 -9.29 -15.46 -8.51
N ARG A 38 -8.49 -15.79 -9.54
CA ARG A 38 -7.67 -17.02 -9.53
C ARG A 38 -6.53 -16.94 -8.52
N VAL A 39 -5.90 -15.78 -8.39
CA VAL A 39 -4.82 -15.53 -7.42
C VAL A 39 -5.40 -15.57 -6.00
N ASP A 40 -6.50 -14.86 -5.74
CA ASP A 40 -7.16 -14.87 -4.43
C ASP A 40 -7.53 -16.30 -4.00
N ASN A 41 -8.15 -17.06 -4.91
CA ASN A 41 -8.55 -18.44 -4.64
C ASN A 41 -7.34 -19.36 -4.44
N PHE A 42 -6.27 -19.17 -5.22
CA PHE A 42 -5.04 -19.94 -5.05
C PHE A 42 -4.41 -19.67 -3.68
N LEU A 43 -4.23 -18.41 -3.29
CA LEU A 43 -3.67 -18.04 -2.00
C LEU A 43 -4.52 -18.60 -0.85
N ALA A 44 -5.85 -18.46 -0.95
CA ALA A 44 -6.77 -18.96 0.06
C ALA A 44 -6.74 -20.50 0.21
N ALA A 45 -6.48 -21.23 -0.88
CA ALA A 45 -6.40 -22.69 -0.86
C ALA A 45 -5.00 -23.20 -0.47
N TYR A 46 -3.94 -22.54 -0.93
CA TYR A 46 -2.56 -22.99 -0.79
C TYR A 46 -2.00 -22.71 0.61
N ASP A 47 -2.22 -21.51 1.14
CA ASP A 47 -1.80 -21.15 2.50
C ASP A 47 -2.90 -20.37 3.22
N PRO A 48 -3.97 -21.04 3.67
CA PRO A 48 -4.99 -20.39 4.49
C PRO A 48 -4.46 -19.99 5.87
N ALA A 49 -3.36 -20.59 6.34
CA ALA A 49 -2.78 -20.28 7.64
C ALA A 49 -2.18 -18.87 7.63
N LEU A 50 -1.60 -18.43 6.51
CA LEU A 50 -1.13 -17.06 6.30
C LEU A 50 -2.16 -15.99 6.70
N PHE A 51 -3.40 -16.14 6.25
CA PHE A 51 -4.46 -15.16 6.53
C PHE A 51 -5.05 -15.29 7.94
N ARG A 52 -4.88 -16.47 8.57
CA ARG A 52 -5.37 -16.77 9.92
C ARG A 52 -4.34 -16.50 11.02
N ARG A 53 -3.11 -16.07 10.68
CA ARG A 53 -2.06 -15.77 11.68
C ARG A 53 -2.58 -14.71 12.66
N GLN A 54 -2.28 -14.93 13.94
CA GLN A 54 -2.66 -14.06 15.04
C GLN A 54 -1.44 -13.79 15.95
N GLY A 55 -1.53 -12.73 16.75
CA GLY A 55 -0.51 -12.35 17.72
C GLY A 55 0.15 -11.02 17.37
N ALA A 56 0.83 -10.42 18.35
CA ALA A 56 1.32 -9.04 18.29
C ALA A 56 2.15 -8.70 17.05
N GLN A 57 2.85 -9.67 16.43
CA GLN A 57 3.62 -9.45 15.21
C GLN A 57 2.73 -9.28 13.95
N TRP A 58 1.54 -9.87 13.95
CA TRP A 58 0.60 -9.91 12.82
C TRP A 58 -0.60 -8.99 13.04
N ASP A 59 -0.80 -8.49 14.26
CA ASP A 59 -1.82 -7.50 14.58
C ASP A 59 -1.60 -6.26 13.72
N GLY A 60 -2.61 -5.91 12.91
CA GLY A 60 -2.52 -4.81 11.96
C GLY A 60 -1.72 -5.12 10.69
N ALA A 61 -1.44 -6.38 10.37
CA ALA A 61 -0.90 -6.77 9.07
C ALA A 61 -1.95 -6.62 7.96
N TYR A 62 -1.58 -5.97 6.85
CA TYR A 62 -2.48 -5.68 5.73
C TYR A 62 -2.28 -6.66 4.58
N PHE A 63 -3.37 -6.96 3.88
CA PHE A 63 -3.29 -7.32 2.46
C PHE A 63 -3.25 -6.03 1.63
N VAL A 64 -2.29 -5.93 0.71
CA VAL A 64 -2.09 -4.72 -0.12
C VAL A 64 -2.32 -5.06 -1.60
N ASP A 65 -3.28 -4.38 -2.22
CA ASP A 65 -3.53 -4.41 -3.67
C ASP A 65 -2.86 -3.19 -4.32
N LEU A 66 -1.68 -3.40 -4.90
CA LEU A 66 -0.88 -2.34 -5.50
C LEU A 66 -1.21 -2.16 -6.99
N GLY A 67 -1.79 -1.01 -7.33
CA GLY A 67 -2.22 -0.67 -8.68
C GLY A 67 -3.58 -1.29 -9.03
N TYR A 68 -4.61 -0.99 -8.21
CA TYR A 68 -5.95 -1.55 -8.41
C TYR A 68 -6.63 -1.10 -9.72
N GLY A 69 -6.18 0.01 -10.33
CA GLY A 69 -6.64 0.49 -11.63
C GLY A 69 -7.71 1.59 -11.53
N ALA A 70 -8.50 1.77 -12.59
CA ALA A 70 -9.44 2.89 -12.69
C ALA A 70 -10.57 2.86 -11.65
N GLU A 71 -10.97 1.67 -11.19
CA GLU A 71 -11.99 1.45 -10.17
C GLU A 71 -11.44 0.51 -9.10
N PRO A 72 -11.88 0.64 -7.83
CA PRO A 72 -11.35 -0.14 -6.71
C PRO A 72 -11.84 -1.61 -6.66
N ILE A 73 -12.36 -2.13 -7.77
CA ILE A 73 -13.10 -3.40 -7.79
C ILE A 73 -12.23 -4.56 -7.33
N THR A 74 -10.97 -4.64 -7.76
CA THR A 74 -10.08 -5.75 -7.35
C THR A 74 -9.85 -5.75 -5.85
N THR A 75 -9.59 -4.58 -5.27
CA THR A 75 -9.39 -4.45 -3.83
C THR A 75 -10.61 -4.92 -3.04
N LEU A 76 -11.81 -4.52 -3.48
CA LEU A 76 -13.08 -4.90 -2.83
C LEU A 76 -13.38 -6.40 -2.99
N GLU A 77 -13.14 -6.94 -4.19
CA GLU A 77 -13.33 -8.35 -4.51
C GLU A 77 -12.37 -9.27 -3.74
N SER A 78 -11.09 -8.88 -3.62
CA SER A 78 -10.10 -9.59 -2.81
C SER A 78 -10.46 -9.49 -1.32
N ALA A 79 -10.88 -8.31 -0.83
CA ALA A 79 -11.35 -8.15 0.55
C ALA A 79 -12.51 -9.09 0.88
N GLN A 80 -13.53 -9.15 0.02
CA GLN A 80 -14.69 -10.03 0.21
C GLN A 80 -14.28 -11.51 0.28
N ARG A 81 -13.32 -11.94 -0.53
CA ARG A 81 -12.86 -13.34 -0.58
C ARG A 81 -12.00 -13.70 0.61
N LEU A 82 -10.95 -12.91 0.86
CA LEU A 82 -9.96 -13.20 1.89
C LEU A 82 -10.53 -13.03 3.30
N ARG A 83 -11.52 -12.15 3.49
CA ARG A 83 -12.23 -12.04 4.78
C ARG A 83 -13.07 -13.26 5.16
N ARG A 84 -13.28 -14.21 4.25
CA ARG A 84 -13.83 -15.54 4.60
C ARG A 84 -12.85 -16.36 5.44
N LEU A 85 -11.54 -16.08 5.35
CA LEU A 85 -10.51 -16.71 6.17
C LEU A 85 -10.20 -15.91 7.44
N ASN A 86 -10.27 -14.58 7.34
CA ASN A 86 -10.08 -13.66 8.47
C ASN A 86 -10.98 -12.44 8.34
N ALA A 87 -12.09 -12.45 9.08
CA ALA A 87 -13.10 -11.37 9.04
C ALA A 87 -12.53 -10.00 9.45
N GLN A 88 -11.41 -9.97 10.16
CA GLN A 88 -10.75 -8.75 10.63
C GLN A 88 -9.61 -8.28 9.73
N LEU A 89 -9.34 -8.97 8.61
CA LEU A 89 -8.23 -8.65 7.71
C LEU A 89 -8.35 -7.20 7.19
N PRO A 90 -7.41 -6.32 7.54
CA PRO A 90 -7.36 -5.00 6.95
C PRO A 90 -6.79 -5.10 5.54
N VAL A 91 -7.38 -4.34 4.62
CA VAL A 91 -7.08 -4.34 3.20
C VAL A 91 -6.78 -2.91 2.76
N LEU A 92 -5.70 -2.75 2.02
CA LEU A 92 -5.26 -1.47 1.50
C LEU A 92 -5.13 -1.53 -0.03
N GLY A 93 -5.95 -0.75 -0.73
CA GLY A 93 -5.76 -0.45 -2.15
C GLY A 93 -4.82 0.73 -2.32
N VAL A 94 -3.82 0.59 -3.19
CA VAL A 94 -2.85 1.65 -3.49
C VAL A 94 -2.89 1.98 -4.98
N GLU A 95 -2.95 3.26 -5.32
CA GLU A 95 -2.93 3.70 -6.71
C GLU A 95 -2.11 4.99 -6.85
N ILE A 96 -1.48 5.16 -8.02
CA ILE A 96 -0.56 6.28 -8.29
C ILE A 96 -1.28 7.53 -8.79
N ASP A 97 -2.46 7.33 -9.38
CA ASP A 97 -3.31 8.41 -9.90
C ASP A 97 -4.24 8.94 -8.78
N PRO A 98 -4.09 10.22 -8.35
CA PRO A 98 -4.90 10.78 -7.28
C PRO A 98 -6.41 10.81 -7.60
N VAL A 99 -6.78 10.94 -8.89
CA VAL A 99 -8.20 10.94 -9.29
C VAL A 99 -8.81 9.55 -9.07
N ARG A 100 -8.07 8.49 -9.36
CA ARG A 100 -8.51 7.10 -9.11
C ARG A 100 -8.60 6.80 -7.62
N VAL A 101 -7.74 7.43 -6.80
CA VAL A 101 -7.83 7.35 -5.33
C VAL A 101 -9.08 8.03 -4.82
N GLU A 102 -9.39 9.23 -5.31
CA GLU A 102 -10.61 9.96 -4.95
C GLU A 102 -11.88 9.16 -5.30
N VAL A 103 -11.94 8.58 -6.51
CA VAL A 103 -13.03 7.69 -6.92
C VAL A 103 -13.18 6.47 -6.01
N ALA A 104 -12.09 5.99 -5.42
CA ALA A 104 -12.12 4.84 -4.53
C ALA A 104 -12.57 5.17 -3.10
N GLN A 105 -12.37 6.40 -2.62
CA GLN A 105 -12.65 6.76 -1.22
C GLN A 105 -14.09 6.50 -0.74
N PRO A 106 -15.14 6.70 -1.56
CA PRO A 106 -16.51 6.34 -1.16
C PRO A 106 -16.72 4.86 -0.83
N HIS A 107 -15.81 3.98 -1.25
CA HIS A 107 -15.83 2.55 -0.97
C HIS A 107 -14.98 2.15 0.25
N ALA A 108 -14.33 3.09 0.91
CA ALA A 108 -13.57 2.83 2.12
C ALA A 108 -14.49 2.49 3.30
N ASP A 109 -13.99 1.68 4.22
CA ASP A 109 -14.70 1.30 5.45
C ASP A 109 -13.70 1.17 6.62
N ALA A 110 -14.16 0.63 7.75
CA ALA A 110 -13.33 0.45 8.95
C ALA A 110 -12.09 -0.46 8.76
N ARG A 111 -12.06 -1.28 7.70
CA ARG A 111 -11.01 -2.26 7.40
C ARG A 111 -10.54 -2.22 5.94
N THR A 112 -11.19 -1.44 5.08
CA THR A 112 -10.84 -1.27 3.66
C THR A 112 -10.42 0.18 3.44
N HIS A 113 -9.18 0.38 3.01
CA HIS A 113 -8.59 1.71 2.88
C HIS A 113 -8.04 1.91 1.47
N PHE A 114 -8.00 3.17 1.03
CA PHE A 114 -7.39 3.57 -0.25
C PHE A 114 -6.38 4.68 -0.03
N ARG A 115 -5.20 4.55 -0.63
CA ARG A 115 -4.10 5.52 -0.48
C ARG A 115 -3.42 5.82 -1.82
N LEU A 116 -2.99 7.07 -1.96
CA LEU A 116 -2.07 7.48 -3.01
C LEU A 116 -0.69 6.87 -2.73
N GLY A 117 -0.14 6.16 -3.71
CA GLY A 117 1.15 5.52 -3.58
C GLY A 117 1.60 4.81 -4.86
N GLY A 118 2.75 4.18 -4.80
CA GLY A 118 3.30 3.42 -5.92
C GLY A 118 4.18 2.30 -5.38
N PHE A 119 5.23 1.92 -6.11
CA PHE A 119 6.19 0.91 -5.68
C PHE A 119 7.12 1.34 -4.53
N ASN A 120 6.89 2.54 -3.98
CA ASN A 120 7.57 3.03 -2.80
C ASN A 120 7.07 2.27 -1.58
N LEU A 121 7.78 1.22 -1.19
CA LEU A 121 7.56 0.58 0.10
C LEU A 121 8.69 0.98 1.05
N PRO A 122 8.38 1.46 2.26
CA PRO A 122 7.05 1.56 2.86
C PRO A 122 6.22 2.77 2.42
N LEU A 123 4.89 2.66 2.50
CA LEU A 123 3.95 3.67 2.02
C LEU A 123 3.83 4.86 2.99
N GLN A 124 3.96 4.62 4.29
CA GLN A 124 3.93 5.67 5.32
C GLN A 124 4.93 5.44 6.46
N THR A 125 5.22 6.53 7.17
CA THR A 125 5.83 6.53 8.49
C THR A 125 4.75 6.92 9.50
N THR A 126 4.56 6.11 10.53
CA THR A 126 3.60 6.36 11.61
C THR A 126 3.97 7.61 12.41
N VAL A 127 3.02 8.14 13.19
CA VAL A 127 3.24 9.26 14.13
C VAL A 127 4.35 9.00 15.16
N LEU A 128 4.68 7.73 15.41
CA LEU A 128 5.78 7.32 16.29
C LEU A 128 7.14 7.24 15.57
N GLY A 129 7.21 7.68 14.32
CA GLY A 129 8.43 7.61 13.50
C GLY A 129 8.76 6.22 12.97
N GLN A 130 7.90 5.22 13.18
CA GLN A 130 8.10 3.88 12.65
C GLN A 130 7.59 3.81 11.22
N SER A 131 8.46 3.45 10.28
CA SER A 131 8.05 3.16 8.91
C SER A 131 7.27 1.84 8.86
N GLU A 132 6.24 1.78 8.02
CA GLU A 132 5.60 0.51 7.69
C GLU A 132 6.69 -0.47 7.17
N SER A 133 6.42 -1.78 7.22
CA SER A 133 7.36 -2.77 6.67
C SER A 133 6.61 -3.69 5.73
N ALA A 134 7.13 -3.83 4.51
CA ALA A 134 6.68 -4.87 3.60
C ALA A 134 7.52 -6.13 3.84
N ARG A 135 6.87 -7.27 4.03
CA ARG A 135 7.53 -8.56 4.14
C ARG A 135 7.01 -9.43 3.01
N ALA A 136 7.90 -9.93 2.17
CA ALA A 136 7.57 -11.05 1.31
C ALA A 136 7.31 -12.27 2.21
N ILE A 137 6.23 -12.96 1.90
CA ILE A 137 5.71 -14.15 2.61
C ILE A 137 6.00 -15.38 1.78
#